data_AF-A0A5J4KYU2-F1
#
_entry.id   AF-A0A5J4KYU2-F1
#
_cell.length_a   1.000
_cell.length_b   1.000
_cell.length_c   1.000
_cell.angle_alpha   90.00
_cell.angle_beta   90.00
_cell.angle_gamma   90.00
#
_symmetry.space_group_name_H-M   'P 1'
#
loop_
_entity.id
_entity.type
_entity.pdbx_description
1 polymer ?
#
loop_
_entity_poly.entity_id
_entity_poly.type
_entity_poly.pdbx_seq_one_letter_code
_entity_poly.pdbx_strand_id
1 'polypeptide(L)'
;MRIIHWDKKRKFPTEAILPDWRKWAKQHGYLLDSTVPLTYGKMSILFEIYKHPDTRSKETYLLYHPPIGAAANTEILCILPDNIMLQQILEAEKQMAISVMKLIQQDEQS
;
A
#
# COMPACT_ATOMS: atom_id res chain seq x y z
N MET A 1 -6.33 -4.40 7.38
CA MET A 1 -5.16 -3.53 7.16
C MET A 1 -3.99 -3.75 8.14
N ARG A 2 -2.77 -3.83 7.61
CA ARG A 2 -1.50 -3.65 8.35
C ARG A 2 -0.87 -2.31 7.94
N ILE A 3 -0.21 -1.61 8.86
CA ILE A 3 0.53 -0.38 8.56
C ILE A 3 2.01 -0.64 8.82
N ILE A 4 2.86 -0.27 7.87
CA ILE A 4 4.30 -0.49 7.97
C ILE A 4 5.02 0.84 7.72
N HIS A 5 5.85 1.23 8.68
CA HIS A 5 6.69 2.43 8.62
C HIS A 5 8.13 2.03 8.28
N TRP A 6 8.65 2.53 7.16
CA TRP A 6 10.05 2.28 6.78
C TRP A 6 11.03 3.32 7.34
N ASP A 7 10.55 4.49 7.78
CA ASP A 7 11.36 5.40 8.59
C ASP A 7 11.27 5.00 10.08
N LYS A 8 12.41 4.54 10.64
CA LYS A 8 12.49 4.15 12.07
C LYS A 8 12.47 5.35 13.02
N LYS A 9 12.66 6.58 12.53
CA LYS A 9 12.81 7.79 13.36
C LYS A 9 11.47 8.46 13.68
N ARG A 10 10.42 8.20 12.91
CA ARG A 10 9.07 8.73 13.14
C ARG A 10 8.08 7.59 13.14
N LYS A 11 7.23 7.57 14.16
CA LYS A 11 6.14 6.60 14.29
C LYS A 11 4.86 7.41 14.46
N PHE A 12 3.98 7.35 13.48
CA PHE A 12 2.59 7.70 13.76
C PHE A 12 2.00 6.53 14.52
N PRO A 13 1.27 6.78 15.62
CA PRO A 13 0.57 5.71 16.29
C PRO A 13 -0.43 5.10 15.30
N THR A 14 -0.32 3.80 15.06
CA THR A 14 -1.19 3.02 14.15
C THR A 14 -2.68 3.26 14.45
N GLU A 15 -3.01 3.47 15.72
CA GLU A 15 -4.34 3.80 16.25
C GLU A 15 -4.94 5.08 15.66
N ALA A 16 -4.10 6.06 15.27
CA ALA A 16 -4.54 7.30 14.64
C ALA A 16 -4.82 7.15 13.14
N ILE A 17 -4.24 6.13 12.49
CA ILE A 17 -4.36 5.91 11.04
C ILE A 17 -5.49 4.92 10.73
N LEU A 18 -5.63 3.85 11.52
CA LEU A 18 -6.56 2.74 11.26
C LEU A 18 -8.06 3.10 11.12
N PRO A 19 -8.62 4.08 11.86
CA PRO A 19 -10.04 4.38 11.77
C PRO A 19 -10.47 4.84 10.38
N ASP A 20 -9.61 5.61 9.70
CA ASP A 20 -9.80 6.08 8.32
C ASP A 20 -8.48 6.62 7.78
N TRP A 21 -7.67 5.74 7.17
CA TRP A 21 -6.34 6.12 6.72
C TRP A 21 -6.36 7.13 5.58
N ARG A 22 -7.41 7.15 4.76
CA ARG A 22 -7.56 8.09 3.65
C ARG A 22 -7.83 9.50 4.18
N LYS A 23 -8.70 9.61 5.18
CA LYS A 23 -8.91 10.86 5.90
C LYS A 23 -7.64 11.31 6.60
N TRP A 24 -6.92 10.39 7.26
CA TRP A 24 -5.63 10.68 7.87
C TRP A 24 -4.62 11.22 6.84
N ALA A 25 -4.46 10.54 5.71
CA ALA A 25 -3.55 10.93 4.63
C ALA A 25 -3.86 12.35 4.12
N LYS A 26 -5.15 12.64 3.88
CA LYS A 26 -5.61 13.97 3.45
C LYS A 26 -5.34 15.04 4.51
N GLN A 27 -5.60 14.75 5.79
CA GLN A 27 -5.33 15.68 6.91
C GLN A 27 -3.83 15.98 7.05
N HIS A 28 -2.98 15.02 6.69
CA HIS A 28 -1.53 15.16 6.71
C HIS A 28 -0.96 15.59 5.35
N GLY A 29 -1.79 16.10 4.43
CA GLY A 29 -1.32 16.73 3.19
C GLY A 29 -0.89 15.77 2.08
N TYR A 30 -1.07 14.46 2.23
CA TYR A 30 -0.81 13.51 1.16
C TYR A 30 -1.88 13.61 0.08
N LEU A 31 -1.45 13.64 -1.18
CA LEU A 31 -2.30 13.69 -2.36
C LEU A 31 -2.10 12.42 -3.18
N LEU A 32 -3.17 11.89 -3.78
CA LEU A 32 -3.06 10.77 -4.70
C LEU A 32 -2.22 11.22 -5.90
N ASP A 33 -1.10 10.56 -6.11
CA ASP A 33 -0.12 10.86 -7.15
C ASP A 33 -0.33 9.96 -8.36
N SER A 34 -0.48 8.65 -8.13
CA SER A 34 -0.66 7.68 -9.20
C SER A 34 -1.34 6.40 -8.71
N THR A 35 -1.85 5.61 -9.66
CA THR A 35 -2.42 4.29 -9.40
C THR A 35 -1.76 3.27 -10.31
N VAL A 36 -1.45 2.09 -9.78
CA VAL A 36 -0.78 1.03 -10.53
C VAL A 36 -1.68 -0.21 -10.56
N PRO A 37 -2.27 -0.54 -11.72
CA PRO A 37 -3.09 -1.75 -11.83
C PRO A 37 -2.21 -2.99 -11.84
N LEU A 38 -2.69 -4.06 -11.21
CA LEU A 38 -2.10 -5.39 -11.28
C LEU A 38 -3.20 -6.40 -11.54
N THR A 39 -2.99 -7.25 -12.55
CA THR A 39 -3.97 -8.26 -12.96
C THR A 39 -3.28 -9.63 -13.03
N TYR A 40 -3.96 -10.65 -12.51
CA TYR A 40 -3.54 -12.05 -12.66
C TYR A 40 -4.78 -12.93 -12.86
N GLY A 41 -4.86 -13.63 -14.00
CA GLY A 41 -6.05 -14.40 -14.37
C GLY A 41 -7.30 -13.52 -14.43
N LYS A 42 -8.32 -13.86 -13.63
CA LYS A 42 -9.58 -13.10 -13.51
C LYS A 42 -9.57 -12.04 -12.39
N MET A 43 -8.49 -11.94 -11.63
CA MET A 43 -8.37 -11.03 -10.50
C MET A 43 -7.62 -9.77 -10.89
N SER A 44 -8.04 -8.63 -10.35
CA SER A 44 -7.38 -7.34 -10.53
C SER A 44 -7.40 -6.56 -9.22
N ILE A 45 -6.28 -5.89 -8.92
CA ILE A 45 -6.18 -4.92 -7.83
C ILE A 45 -5.56 -3.63 -8.35
N LEU A 46 -5.78 -2.54 -7.61
CA LEU A 46 -5.22 -1.24 -7.91
C LEU A 46 -4.40 -0.75 -6.71
N PHE A 47 -3.07 -0.70 -6.87
CA PHE A 47 -2.23 -0.02 -5.90
C PHE A 47 -2.45 1.48 -6.03
N GLU A 48 -2.49 2.18 -4.90
CA GLU A 48 -2.56 3.64 -4.88
C GLU A 48 -1.29 4.21 -4.26
N ILE A 49 -0.73 5.20 -4.92
CA ILE A 49 0.48 5.89 -4.48
C ILE A 49 0.08 7.32 -4.15
N TYR A 50 0.32 7.73 -2.92
CA TYR A 50 0.14 9.11 -2.48
C TYR A 50 1.48 9.74 -2.24
N LYS A 51 1.57 11.05 -2.49
CA LYS A 51 2.78 11.83 -2.30
C LYS A 51 2.50 13.04 -1.42
N HIS A 52 3.39 13.31 -0.48
CA HIS A 52 3.40 14.54 0.29
C HIS A 52 4.07 15.66 -0.54
N PRO A 53 3.45 16.84 -0.69
CA PRO A 53 3.98 17.93 -1.52
C PRO A 53 5.23 18.59 -0.91
N ASP A 54 5.38 18.52 0.42
CA ASP A 54 6.60 18.99 1.09
C ASP A 54 7.74 17.99 0.91
N THR A 55 8.71 18.33 0.05
CA THR A 55 9.92 17.53 -0.19
C THR A 55 10.92 17.58 0.96
N ARG A 56 10.67 18.39 2.01
CA ARG A 56 11.41 18.37 3.28
C ARG A 56 10.83 17.35 4.26
N SER A 57 9.60 16.87 4.01
CA SER A 57 9.04 15.76 4.76
C SER A 57 9.90 14.53 4.55
N LYS A 58 10.25 13.85 5.64
CA LYS A 58 10.99 12.59 5.60
C LYS A 58 10.12 11.41 5.18
N GLU A 59 8.82 11.63 5.06
CA GLU A 59 7.84 10.66 4.57
C GLU A 59 7.21 11.26 3.34
N THR A 60 7.77 10.90 2.20
CA THR A 60 7.36 11.51 0.93
C THR A 60 6.21 10.73 0.32
N TYR A 61 6.09 9.42 0.60
CA TYR A 61 5.15 8.55 -0.10
C TYR A 61 4.32 7.68 0.84
N LEU A 62 3.07 7.45 0.46
CA LEU A 62 2.26 6.33 0.94
C LEU A 62 2.03 5.37 -0.22
N LEU A 63 2.20 4.08 0.03
CA LEU A 63 1.78 3.03 -0.90
C LEU A 63 0.66 2.24 -0.23
N TYR A 64 -0.51 2.25 -0.85
CA TYR A 64 -1.65 1.43 -0.45
C TYR A 64 -1.76 0.20 -1.33
N HIS A 65 -1.72 -0.96 -0.69
CA HIS A 65 -2.02 -2.27 -1.26
C HIS A 65 -3.43 -2.67 -0.78
N PRO A 66 -4.44 -2.73 -1.67
CA PRO A 66 -5.79 -3.13 -1.28
C PRO A 66 -5.89 -4.62 -0.92
N PRO A 67 -6.99 -5.06 -0.27
CA PRO A 67 -7.28 -6.48 -0.13
C PRO A 67 -7.30 -7.21 -1.49
N ILE A 68 -6.81 -8.45 -1.51
CA ILE A 68 -6.88 -9.34 -2.66
C ILE A 68 -8.05 -10.31 -2.47
N GLY A 69 -9.10 -10.17 -3.29
CA GLY A 69 -10.34 -10.94 -3.13
C GLY A 69 -11.00 -10.68 -1.78
N ALA A 70 -11.39 -11.73 -1.06
CA ALA A 70 -11.96 -11.63 0.30
C ALA A 70 -10.89 -11.56 1.42
N ALA A 71 -9.59 -11.62 1.09
CA ALA A 71 -8.51 -11.73 2.07
C ALA A 71 -8.12 -10.36 2.66
N ALA A 72 -8.89 -9.85 3.63
CA ALA A 72 -8.64 -8.54 4.27
C ALA A 72 -7.29 -8.43 5.02
N ASN A 73 -6.65 -9.55 5.31
CA ASN A 73 -5.31 -9.61 5.91
C ASN A 73 -4.17 -9.22 4.94
N THR A 74 -4.46 -9.16 3.64
CA THR A 74 -3.52 -8.73 2.59
C THR A 74 -3.44 -7.22 2.42
N GLU A 75 -4.38 -6.48 3.01
CA GLU A 75 -4.42 -5.03 2.93
C GLU A 75 -3.26 -4.39 3.71
N ILE A 76 -2.45 -3.57 3.05
CA ILE A 76 -1.26 -2.94 3.62
C ILE A 76 -1.22 -1.45 3.25
N LEU A 77 -0.83 -0.61 4.21
CA LEU A 77 -0.42 0.77 4.00
C LEU A 77 1.05 0.93 4.38
N CYS A 78 1.90 1.29 3.43
CA CYS A 78 3.32 1.54 3.63
C CYS A 78 3.58 3.04 3.68
N ILE A 79 4.29 3.52 4.71
CA ILE A 79 4.79 4.89 4.79
C ILE A 79 6.28 4.89 4.47
N LEU A 80 6.64 5.63 3.42
CA LEU A 80 7.90 5.47 2.71
C LEU A 80 8.63 6.82 2.57
N PRO A 81 9.96 6.84 2.81
CA PRO A 81 10.68 8.10 2.89
C PRO A 81 10.98 8.72 1.53
N ASP A 82 11.21 7.90 0.52
CA ASP A 82 11.68 8.33 -0.79
C ASP A 82 11.18 7.42 -1.92
N ASN A 83 11.44 7.85 -3.16
CA ASN A 83 11.00 7.13 -4.35
C ASN A 83 11.77 5.81 -4.55
N ILE A 84 13.01 5.70 -4.03
CA ILE A 84 13.81 4.47 -4.18
C ILE A 84 13.15 3.35 -3.37
N MET A 85 12.81 3.62 -2.11
CA MET A 85 12.07 2.69 -1.28
C MET A 85 10.69 2.41 -1.85
N LEU A 86 9.98 3.42 -2.37
CA LEU A 86 8.69 3.21 -3.03
C LEU A 86 8.77 2.18 -4.15
N GLN A 87 9.70 2.32 -5.09
CA GLN A 87 9.81 1.38 -6.21
C GLN A 87 10.18 -0.03 -5.74
N GLN A 88 11.08 -0.15 -4.75
CA GLN A 88 11.46 -1.46 -4.19
C GLN A 88 10.29 -2.16 -3.52
N ILE A 89 9.54 -1.44 -2.68
CA ILE A 89 8.39 -2.01 -1.97
C ILE A 89 7.24 -2.29 -2.94
N LEU A 90 6.97 -1.39 -3.89
CA LEU A 90 5.94 -1.62 -4.92
C LEU A 90 6.22 -2.91 -5.71
N GLU A 91 7.46 -3.16 -6.10
CA GLU A 91 7.81 -4.39 -6.82
C GLU A 91 7.64 -5.63 -5.94
N ALA A 92 8.10 -5.58 -4.69
CA ALA A 92 7.92 -6.69 -3.75
C ALA A 92 6.43 -7.00 -3.48
N GLU A 93 5.61 -5.97 -3.29
CA GLU A 93 4.17 -6.09 -3.05
C GLU A 93 3.44 -6.63 -4.29
N LYS A 94 3.86 -6.27 -5.51
CA LYS A 94 3.32 -6.87 -6.74
C LYS A 94 3.59 -8.36 -6.82
N GLN A 95 4.82 -8.79 -6.54
CA GLN A 95 5.18 -10.22 -6.56
C GLN A 95 4.41 -11.01 -5.49
N MET A 96 4.25 -10.43 -4.30
CA MET A 96 3.41 -11.01 -3.24
C MET A 96 1.95 -11.10 -3.69
N ALA A 97 1.40 -10.04 -4.27
CA ALA A 97 0.02 -10.01 -4.74
C ALA A 97 -0.25 -11.06 -5.83
N ILE A 98 0.64 -11.18 -6.82
CA ILE A 98 0.56 -12.24 -7.84
C ILE A 98 0.55 -13.62 -7.19
N SER A 99 1.44 -13.85 -6.22
CA SER A 99 1.54 -15.13 -5.52
C SER A 99 0.24 -15.48 -4.79
N VAL A 100 -0.37 -14.52 -4.11
CA VAL A 100 -1.66 -14.69 -3.42
C VAL A 100 -2.80 -14.91 -4.42
N MET A 101 -2.88 -14.10 -5.48
CA MET A 101 -3.91 -14.27 -6.52
C MET A 101 -3.85 -15.65 -7.18
N LYS A 102 -2.63 -16.16 -7.40
CA LYS A 102 -2.41 -17.50 -7.94
C LYS A 102 -2.93 -18.58 -7.01
N LEU A 103 -2.65 -18.49 -5.71
CA LEU A 103 -3.14 -19.44 -4.71
C LEU A 103 -4.67 -19.46 -4.65
N ILE A 104 -5.31 -18.28 -4.60
CA ILE A 104 -6.77 -18.17 -4.55
C ILE A 104 -7.41 -18.83 -5.77
N GLN A 105 -6.88 -18.58 -6.97
CA GLN A 105 -7.43 -19.18 -8.20
C GLN A 105 -7.20 -20.69 -8.32
N GLN A 106 -6.18 -21.23 -7.66
CA GLN A 106 -5.94 -22.69 -7.61
C GLN A 106 -6.93 -23.37 -6.65
N ASP A 107 -7.23 -22.74 -5.52
CA ASP A 107 -8.23 -23.23 -4.57
C ASP A 107 -9.65 -23.23 -5.17
N GLU A 108 -9.99 -22.23 -5.99
CA GLU A 108 -11.30 -22.16 -6.69
C GLU A 108 -11.49 -23.22 -7.80
N GLN A 109 -10.43 -23.89 -8.23
CA GLN A 109 -10.46 -24.93 -9.27
C GLN A 109 -10.41 -26.36 -8.72
N SER A 110 -10.29 -26.52 -7.40
CA SER A 110 -10.25 -27.80 -6.70
C SER A 110 -11.62 -28.16 -6.12
#